data_AF-A0AAW6SYA6-F1
#
_entry.id   AF-A0AAW6SYA6-F1
#
_cell.length_a   1.000
_cell.length_b   1.000
_cell.length_c   1.000
_cell.angle_alpha   90.00
_cell.angle_beta   90.00
_cell.angle_gamma   90.00
#
_symmetry.space_group_name_H-M   'P 1'
#
loop_
_entity.id
_entity.type
_entity.pdbx_description
1 polymer ?
#
loop_
_entity_poly.entity_id
_entity_poly.type
_entity_poly.pdbx_seq_one_letter_code
_entity_poly.pdbx_strand_id
1 'polypeptide(L)'
;MMYKKSLIIIGVILLIAVGLYTYSNNRTVEKKAAISDNMEKSSSVNSIDKIIKKAPPKLVELLKTPSKLPFKVHKAEAELHDIVFRGGKSVTKTKLNDEERASRDMTSLPYKEVNFEQIFLGDEINLSILAQPGNVETIYGEPTDVKKIHIKDGSSADYVDYDFNQNVTWKDPETNITYLIDITLYDKERKGRFSEQEIAEMIESFKYIK
;
A
#
# COMPACT_ATOMS: atom_id res chain seq x y z
N MET A 1 -26.38 54.61 -21.25
CA MET A 1 -25.62 53.53 -21.92
C MET A 1 -24.77 52.66 -20.96
N MET A 2 -24.80 52.87 -19.63
CA MET A 2 -24.02 52.09 -18.64
C MET A 2 -24.76 50.86 -18.04
N TYR A 3 -26.09 50.82 -18.04
CA TYR A 3 -26.85 49.70 -17.44
C TYR A 3 -26.81 48.39 -18.24
N LYS A 4 -26.73 48.46 -19.59
CA LYS A 4 -26.70 47.25 -20.44
C LYS A 4 -25.37 46.49 -20.35
N LYS A 5 -24.24 47.17 -20.09
CA LYS A 5 -22.94 46.52 -19.93
C LYS A 5 -22.80 45.81 -18.58
N SER A 6 -23.38 46.37 -17.51
CA SER A 6 -23.33 45.78 -16.16
C SER A 6 -24.18 44.50 -16.04
N LEU A 7 -25.35 44.45 -16.67
CA LEU A 7 -26.22 43.27 -16.70
C LEU A 7 -25.59 42.07 -17.41
N ILE A 8 -24.83 42.32 -18.49
CA ILE A 8 -24.12 41.25 -19.22
C ILE A 8 -22.98 40.69 -18.36
N ILE A 9 -22.23 41.53 -17.65
CA ILE A 9 -21.13 41.09 -16.79
C ILE A 9 -21.63 40.26 -15.61
N ILE A 10 -22.74 40.66 -14.96
CA ILE A 10 -23.35 39.90 -13.86
C ILE A 10 -23.89 38.54 -14.35
N GLY A 11 -24.51 38.51 -15.55
CA GLY A 11 -24.98 37.26 -16.16
C GLY A 11 -23.85 36.27 -16.48
N VAL A 12 -22.70 36.77 -16.94
CA VAL A 12 -21.51 35.93 -17.22
C VAL A 12 -20.90 35.37 -15.93
N ILE A 13 -20.82 36.17 -14.86
CA ILE A 13 -20.29 35.72 -13.56
C ILE A 13 -21.18 34.62 -12.95
N LEU A 14 -22.51 34.75 -13.05
CA LEU A 14 -23.44 33.73 -12.57
C LEU A 14 -23.34 32.41 -13.36
N LEU A 15 -23.15 32.48 -14.69
CA LEU A 15 -22.96 31.28 -15.51
C LEU A 15 -21.64 30.55 -15.19
N ILE A 16 -20.56 31.29 -14.91
CA ILE A 16 -19.28 30.70 -14.50
C ILE A 16 -19.41 30.08 -13.10
N ALA A 17 -20.08 30.74 -12.16
CA ALA A 17 -20.29 30.21 -10.81
C ALA A 17 -21.15 28.94 -10.79
N VAL A 18 -22.25 28.92 -11.56
CA VAL A 18 -23.09 27.73 -11.70
C VAL A 18 -22.33 26.60 -12.41
N GLY A 19 -21.55 26.91 -13.45
CA GLY A 19 -20.73 25.94 -14.17
C GLY A 19 -19.61 25.34 -13.31
N LEU A 20 -18.96 26.14 -12.46
CA LEU A 20 -17.97 25.65 -11.50
C LEU A 20 -18.62 24.81 -10.40
N TYR A 21 -19.82 25.20 -9.94
CA TYR A 21 -20.58 24.43 -8.95
C TYR A 21 -21.05 23.08 -9.50
N THR A 22 -21.64 23.03 -10.70
CA THR A 22 -22.04 21.76 -11.33
C THR A 22 -20.86 20.90 -11.75
N TYR A 23 -19.76 21.48 -12.22
CA TYR A 23 -18.53 20.72 -12.53
C TYR A 23 -17.90 20.12 -11.27
N SER A 24 -17.82 20.89 -10.18
CA SER A 24 -17.33 20.40 -8.87
C SER A 24 -18.24 19.30 -8.31
N ASN A 25 -19.56 19.48 -8.39
CA ASN A 25 -20.51 18.50 -7.87
C ASN A 25 -20.54 17.22 -8.71
N ASN A 26 -20.49 17.31 -10.05
CA ASN A 26 -20.40 16.14 -10.92
C ASN A 26 -19.09 15.38 -10.73
N ARG A 27 -17.95 16.08 -10.55
CA ARG A 27 -16.68 15.41 -10.21
C ARG A 27 -16.70 14.74 -8.84
N THR A 28 -17.45 15.31 -7.89
CA THR A 28 -17.65 14.71 -6.56
C THR A 28 -18.61 13.51 -6.63
N VAL A 29 -19.63 13.55 -7.47
CA VAL A 29 -20.60 12.45 -7.69
C VAL A 29 -19.97 11.33 -8.52
N GLU A 30 -19.17 11.62 -9.55
CA GLU A 30 -18.38 10.63 -10.30
C GLU A 30 -17.28 10.01 -9.45
N LYS A 31 -16.60 10.79 -8.59
CA LYS A 31 -15.68 10.22 -7.59
C LYS A 31 -16.42 9.35 -6.57
N LYS A 32 -17.57 9.79 -6.06
CA LYS A 32 -18.37 8.99 -5.12
C LYS A 32 -18.96 7.73 -5.77
N ALA A 33 -19.34 7.79 -7.05
CA ALA A 33 -19.80 6.63 -7.81
C ALA A 33 -18.66 5.67 -8.15
N ALA A 34 -17.48 6.17 -8.54
CA ALA A 34 -16.30 5.34 -8.75
C ALA A 34 -15.74 4.72 -7.45
N ILE A 35 -15.94 5.39 -6.30
CA ILE A 35 -15.63 4.85 -4.98
C ILE A 35 -16.72 3.86 -4.53
N SER A 36 -18.01 4.15 -4.78
CA SER A 36 -19.16 3.29 -4.44
C SER A 36 -19.22 2.00 -5.25
N ASP A 37 -18.99 2.05 -6.56
CA ASP A 37 -19.00 0.87 -7.44
C ASP A 37 -17.81 -0.05 -7.15
N ASN A 38 -16.72 0.47 -6.58
CA ASN A 38 -15.60 -0.32 -6.05
C ASN A 38 -15.80 -0.76 -4.58
N MET A 39 -16.80 -0.23 -3.88
CA MET A 39 -17.15 -0.63 -2.50
C MET A 39 -18.19 -1.75 -2.46
N GLU A 40 -18.93 -2.03 -3.54
CA GLU A 40 -20.06 -2.98 -3.50
C GLU A 40 -19.72 -4.43 -3.89
N LYS A 41 -18.45 -4.85 -3.78
CA LYS A 41 -18.09 -6.29 -3.83
C LYS A 41 -16.72 -6.57 -3.23
N SER A 42 -16.66 -6.75 -1.91
CA SER A 42 -15.86 -7.83 -1.29
C SER A 42 -15.96 -7.73 0.22
N SER A 43 -16.40 -8.82 0.83
CA SER A 43 -16.36 -9.07 2.27
C SER A 43 -14.95 -8.83 2.83
N SER A 44 -14.80 -7.76 3.59
CA SER A 44 -13.58 -7.06 4.01
C SER A 44 -12.74 -7.74 5.11
N VAL A 45 -12.78 -9.08 5.19
CA VAL A 45 -11.86 -9.91 6.01
C VAL A 45 -11.50 -11.20 5.28
N ASN A 46 -12.37 -11.68 4.37
CA ASN A 46 -12.17 -12.93 3.64
C ASN A 46 -11.06 -12.90 2.57
N SER A 47 -10.54 -11.74 2.15
CA SER A 47 -9.50 -11.63 1.11
C SER A 47 -8.13 -12.11 1.61
N ILE A 48 -7.70 -11.64 2.79
CA ILE A 48 -6.42 -12.04 3.40
C ILE A 48 -6.46 -13.51 3.80
N ASP A 49 -7.50 -13.93 4.53
CA ASP A 49 -7.67 -15.32 4.99
C ASP A 49 -7.68 -16.34 3.84
N LYS A 50 -8.25 -15.95 2.69
CA LYS A 50 -8.28 -16.79 1.49
C LYS A 50 -6.91 -16.94 0.85
N ILE A 51 -6.10 -15.88 0.86
CA ILE A 51 -4.77 -15.86 0.24
C ILE A 51 -3.75 -16.56 1.15
N ILE A 52 -3.88 -16.42 2.47
CA ILE A 52 -3.04 -17.15 3.44
C ILE A 52 -3.13 -18.66 3.27
N LYS A 53 -4.33 -19.20 3.00
CA LYS A 53 -4.53 -20.63 2.73
C LYS A 53 -3.80 -21.13 1.48
N LYS A 54 -3.32 -20.22 0.61
CA LYS A 54 -2.54 -20.51 -0.59
C LYS A 54 -1.04 -20.30 -0.39
N ALA A 55 -0.62 -19.77 0.76
CA ALA A 55 0.78 -19.56 1.09
C ALA A 55 1.43 -20.86 1.61
N PRO A 56 2.76 -21.01 1.51
CA PRO A 56 3.48 -22.08 2.21
C PRO A 56 3.15 -22.07 3.71
N PRO A 57 2.80 -23.21 4.35
CA PRO A 57 2.45 -23.23 5.78
C PRO A 57 3.53 -22.62 6.67
N LYS A 58 4.81 -22.87 6.34
CA LYS A 58 5.92 -22.29 7.09
C LYS A 58 6.02 -20.76 6.95
N LEU A 59 5.60 -20.20 5.82
CA LEU A 59 5.50 -18.75 5.66
C LEU A 59 4.42 -18.22 6.59
N VAL A 60 3.23 -18.83 6.59
CA VAL A 60 2.09 -18.41 7.43
C VAL A 60 2.46 -18.32 8.91
N GLU A 61 3.18 -19.31 9.44
CA GLU A 61 3.66 -19.32 10.83
C GLU A 61 4.55 -18.12 11.20
N LEU A 62 5.20 -17.51 10.23
CA LEU A 62 6.16 -16.42 10.42
C LEU A 62 5.57 -15.05 10.05
N LEU A 63 4.46 -15.01 9.32
CA LEU A 63 3.86 -13.76 8.89
C LEU A 63 3.24 -13.00 10.06
N LYS A 64 3.55 -11.69 10.11
CA LYS A 64 2.93 -10.73 10.99
C LYS A 64 2.16 -9.67 10.19
N THR A 65 1.12 -9.13 10.81
CA THR A 65 0.27 -8.05 10.30
C THR A 65 0.11 -6.96 11.36
N PRO A 66 0.07 -5.67 10.99
CA PRO A 66 -0.20 -4.60 11.96
C PRO A 66 -1.57 -4.78 12.61
N SER A 67 -1.62 -4.75 13.94
CA SER A 67 -2.89 -4.73 14.68
C SER A 67 -3.44 -3.31 14.90
N LYS A 68 -2.67 -2.29 14.53
CA LYS A 68 -3.07 -0.87 14.56
C LYS A 68 -2.56 -0.17 13.30
N LEU A 69 -3.43 0.62 12.69
CA LEU A 69 -3.09 1.46 11.54
C LEU A 69 -3.45 2.92 11.86
N PRO A 70 -2.62 3.90 11.48
CA PRO A 70 -2.84 5.32 11.78
C PRO A 70 -3.88 5.97 10.85
N PHE A 71 -4.74 5.17 10.20
CA PHE A 71 -5.80 5.63 9.33
C PHE A 71 -6.98 4.66 9.34
N LYS A 72 -8.13 5.11 8.84
CA LYS A 72 -9.31 4.27 8.68
C LYS A 72 -9.18 3.41 7.41
N VAL A 73 -9.18 2.10 7.59
CA VAL A 73 -9.18 1.13 6.48
C VAL A 73 -10.60 0.91 5.97
N HIS A 74 -10.78 1.05 4.66
CA HIS A 74 -12.02 0.71 3.96
C HIS A 74 -11.95 -0.65 3.29
N LYS A 75 -10.77 -1.04 2.82
CA LYS A 75 -10.53 -2.32 2.14
C LYS A 75 -9.16 -2.86 2.52
N ALA A 76 -9.10 -4.16 2.77
CA ALA A 76 -7.86 -4.89 2.97
C ALA A 76 -7.78 -6.05 1.97
N GLU A 77 -6.63 -6.23 1.36
CA GLU A 77 -6.35 -7.27 0.37
C GLU A 77 -5.00 -7.92 0.65
N ALA A 78 -4.75 -9.08 0.04
CA ALA A 78 -3.45 -9.71 0.07
C ALA A 78 -3.14 -10.36 -1.26
N GLU A 79 -1.85 -10.46 -1.55
CA GLU A 79 -1.31 -11.12 -2.72
C GLU A 79 -0.12 -12.00 -2.36
N LEU A 80 0.11 -13.02 -3.18
CA LEU A 80 1.27 -13.89 -3.10
C LEU A 80 2.13 -13.69 -4.34
N HIS A 81 3.41 -13.48 -4.13
CA HIS A 81 4.37 -13.29 -5.21
C HIS A 81 5.42 -14.39 -5.15
N ASP A 82 5.43 -15.23 -6.19
CA ASP A 82 6.48 -16.20 -6.43
C ASP A 82 7.76 -15.46 -6.82
N ILE A 83 8.83 -15.70 -6.07
CA ILE A 83 10.15 -15.17 -6.37
C ILE A 83 10.90 -16.23 -7.17
N VAL A 84 10.89 -16.10 -8.50
CA VAL A 84 11.64 -17.03 -9.37
C VAL A 84 13.15 -16.77 -9.24
N PHE A 85 13.78 -17.26 -8.18
CA PHE A 85 15.24 -17.31 -8.02
C PHE A 85 15.76 -18.70 -8.38
N ARG A 86 16.16 -18.91 -9.64
CA ARG A 86 16.97 -20.08 -10.00
C ARG A 86 18.47 -19.73 -9.98
N GLY A 87 19.12 -19.98 -8.84
CA GLY A 87 20.53 -20.35 -8.78
C GLY A 87 21.56 -19.30 -9.22
N GLY A 88 21.56 -18.10 -8.62
CA GLY A 88 22.73 -17.20 -8.60
C GLY A 88 23.19 -16.64 -9.95
N LYS A 89 22.47 -16.91 -11.04
CA LYS A 89 22.66 -16.26 -12.33
C LYS A 89 21.29 -15.81 -12.82
N SER A 90 21.18 -14.52 -13.14
CA SER A 90 20.08 -13.98 -13.93
C SER A 90 20.11 -14.67 -15.31
N VAL A 91 19.52 -15.86 -15.40
CA VAL A 91 19.38 -16.58 -16.65
C VAL A 91 18.12 -16.05 -17.29
N THR A 92 18.31 -15.33 -18.39
CA THR A 92 17.34 -14.75 -19.31
C THR A 92 16.43 -15.83 -19.91
N LYS A 93 15.49 -16.34 -19.10
CA LYS A 93 14.25 -17.07 -19.45
C LYS A 93 13.44 -17.26 -18.16
N THR A 94 12.97 -16.17 -17.56
CA THR A 94 12.42 -16.18 -16.18
C THR A 94 11.23 -15.24 -16.02
N LYS A 95 10.24 -15.34 -16.92
CA LYS A 95 8.87 -14.92 -16.61
C LYS A 95 7.96 -16.09 -16.97
N LEU A 96 7.36 -16.72 -15.97
CA LEU A 96 6.20 -17.58 -16.19
C LEU A 96 5.12 -16.71 -16.85
N ASN A 97 4.37 -17.27 -17.80
CA ASN A 97 3.20 -16.57 -18.32
C ASN A 97 2.08 -16.56 -17.27
N ASP A 98 1.04 -15.74 -17.47
CA ASP A 98 -0.03 -15.56 -16.48
C ASP A 98 -0.79 -16.86 -16.17
N GLU A 99 -0.91 -17.78 -17.14
CA GLU A 99 -1.56 -19.09 -16.95
C GLU A 99 -0.69 -20.04 -16.10
N GLU A 100 0.62 -20.08 -16.35
CA GLU A 100 1.60 -20.86 -15.57
C GLU A 100 1.69 -20.33 -14.12
N ARG A 101 1.64 -19.01 -13.95
CA ARG A 101 1.63 -18.38 -12.63
C ARG A 101 0.31 -18.66 -11.88
N ALA A 102 -0.82 -18.61 -12.58
CA ALA A 102 -2.15 -18.86 -11.99
C ALA A 102 -2.40 -20.34 -11.63
N SER A 103 -1.73 -21.27 -12.33
CA SER A 103 -1.84 -22.72 -12.08
C SER A 103 -0.83 -23.27 -11.07
N ARG A 104 0.18 -22.48 -10.68
CA ARG A 104 1.23 -22.92 -9.75
C ARG A 104 0.69 -22.97 -8.32
N ASP A 105 0.77 -24.14 -7.70
CA ASP A 105 0.42 -24.32 -6.29
C ASP A 105 1.50 -23.75 -5.37
N MET A 106 1.26 -22.52 -4.90
CA MET A 106 2.19 -21.79 -4.03
C MET A 106 2.36 -22.43 -2.64
N THR A 107 1.43 -23.29 -2.20
CA THR A 107 1.54 -23.95 -0.87
C THR A 107 2.71 -24.92 -0.81
N SER A 108 3.14 -25.43 -1.96
CA SER A 108 4.23 -26.40 -2.11
C SER A 108 5.62 -25.78 -2.29
N LEU A 109 5.70 -24.46 -2.48
CA LEU A 109 6.96 -23.76 -2.72
C LEU A 109 7.78 -23.61 -1.43
N PRO A 110 9.12 -23.58 -1.52
CA PRO A 110 9.95 -23.20 -0.39
C PRO A 110 9.53 -21.83 0.13
N TYR A 111 9.31 -21.71 1.44
CA TYR A 111 8.77 -20.47 2.01
C TYR A 111 9.61 -19.22 1.71
N LYS A 112 10.94 -19.36 1.54
CA LYS A 112 11.87 -18.28 1.18
C LYS A 112 11.72 -17.77 -0.26
N GLU A 113 11.04 -18.51 -1.11
CA GLU A 113 10.78 -18.18 -2.52
C GLU A 113 9.39 -17.57 -2.72
N VAL A 114 8.70 -17.21 -1.64
CA VAL A 114 7.35 -16.64 -1.71
C VAL A 114 7.30 -15.38 -0.86
N ASN A 115 6.96 -14.25 -1.48
CA ASN A 115 6.61 -13.03 -0.77
C ASN A 115 5.10 -12.98 -0.54
N PHE A 116 4.70 -12.33 0.54
CA PHE A 116 3.29 -12.08 0.88
C PHE A 116 3.08 -10.59 1.02
N GLU A 117 2.19 -10.02 0.22
CA GLU A 117 1.85 -8.60 0.26
C GLU A 117 0.49 -8.40 0.90
N GLN A 118 0.39 -7.43 1.81
CA GLN A 118 -0.85 -6.97 2.41
C GLN A 118 -1.10 -5.54 1.97
N ILE A 119 -2.31 -5.26 1.49
CA ILE A 119 -2.67 -3.96 0.94
C ILE A 119 -3.85 -3.41 1.74
N PHE A 120 -3.69 -2.22 2.32
CA PHE A 120 -4.72 -1.53 3.10
C PHE A 120 -5.07 -0.20 2.44
N LEU A 121 -6.33 -0.04 2.04
CA LEU A 121 -6.82 1.15 1.35
C LEU A 121 -7.69 2.00 2.29
N GLY A 122 -7.35 3.29 2.40
CA GLY A 122 -8.15 4.32 3.06
C GLY A 122 -8.69 5.34 2.05
N ASP A 123 -9.21 6.48 2.53
CA ASP A 123 -9.81 7.50 1.66
C ASP A 123 -8.82 8.08 0.63
N GLU A 124 -7.59 8.34 1.06
CA GLU A 124 -6.55 9.01 0.25
C GLU A 124 -5.17 8.36 0.43
N ILE A 125 -5.16 7.12 0.90
CA ILE A 125 -3.96 6.41 1.29
C ILE A 125 -4.02 4.94 0.85
N ASN A 126 -2.88 4.47 0.34
CA ASN A 126 -2.63 3.06 0.10
C ASN A 126 -1.37 2.67 0.87
N LEU A 127 -1.52 1.72 1.78
CA LEU A 127 -0.43 1.09 2.52
C LEU A 127 -0.22 -0.32 1.97
N SER A 128 0.94 -0.57 1.36
CA SER A 128 1.40 -1.92 1.05
C SER A 128 2.44 -2.39 2.07
N ILE A 129 2.34 -3.65 2.48
CA ILE A 129 3.30 -4.32 3.37
C ILE A 129 3.71 -5.65 2.71
N LEU A 130 4.89 -5.65 2.12
CA LEU A 130 5.49 -6.83 1.49
C LEU A 130 6.42 -7.55 2.47
N ALA A 131 6.04 -8.75 2.88
CA ALA A 131 6.86 -9.65 3.68
C ALA A 131 7.78 -10.48 2.77
N GLN A 132 9.08 -10.36 2.99
CA GLN A 132 10.14 -11.03 2.23
C GLN A 132 10.97 -11.95 3.14
N PRO A 133 10.71 -13.27 3.11
CA PRO A 133 11.44 -14.25 3.92
C PRO A 133 12.83 -14.62 3.36
N GLY A 134 13.10 -14.27 2.10
CA GLY A 134 14.43 -14.40 1.51
C GLY A 134 15.42 -13.36 2.06
N ASN A 135 16.72 -13.60 1.84
CA ASN A 135 17.71 -12.55 2.09
C ASN A 135 17.52 -11.45 1.05
N VAL A 136 17.17 -10.25 1.52
CA VAL A 136 17.00 -9.07 0.67
C VAL A 136 18.06 -8.06 1.03
N GLU A 137 18.84 -7.66 0.03
CA GLU A 137 19.66 -6.46 0.12
C GLU A 137 18.86 -5.29 -0.42
N THR A 138 18.54 -4.32 0.43
CA THR A 138 17.89 -3.09 0.00
C THR A 138 18.96 -2.12 -0.49
N ILE A 139 18.88 -1.76 -1.78
CA ILE A 139 19.78 -0.79 -2.41
C ILE A 139 19.03 0.53 -2.52
N TYR A 140 19.49 1.55 -1.80
CA TYR A 140 18.95 2.91 -1.87
C TYR A 140 19.67 3.70 -2.95
N GLY A 141 18.92 4.51 -3.71
CA GLY A 141 19.51 5.41 -4.71
C GLY A 141 20.46 6.43 -4.10
N GLU A 142 20.09 6.99 -2.95
CA GLU A 142 20.90 7.94 -2.18
C GLU A 142 20.90 7.55 -0.69
N PRO A 143 21.95 6.86 -0.19
CA PRO A 143 22.00 6.37 1.19
C PRO A 143 21.93 7.45 2.27
N THR A 144 22.26 8.70 1.94
CA THR A 144 22.25 9.84 2.86
C THR A 144 20.85 10.31 3.24
N ASP A 145 19.84 9.97 2.44
CA ASP A 145 18.45 10.35 2.70
C ASP A 145 17.73 9.33 3.62
N VAL A 146 18.40 8.21 3.91
CA VAL A 146 17.86 7.15 4.77
C VAL A 146 17.95 7.57 6.23
N LYS A 147 16.80 7.74 6.85
CA LYS A 147 16.64 7.93 8.29
C LYS A 147 16.44 6.59 8.98
N LYS A 148 16.70 6.55 10.30
CA LYS A 148 16.40 5.39 11.15
C LYS A 148 15.26 5.72 12.10
N ILE A 149 14.20 4.91 12.05
CA ILE A 149 13.12 4.91 13.04
C ILE A 149 13.46 3.85 14.07
N HIS A 150 13.54 4.24 15.34
CA HIS A 150 13.81 3.30 16.44
C HIS A 150 12.51 2.65 16.92
N ILE A 151 12.55 1.33 17.10
CA ILE A 151 11.41 0.52 17.54
C ILE A 151 11.64 0.11 19.00
N LYS A 152 10.58 0.03 19.82
CA LYS A 152 10.68 -0.30 21.26
C LYS A 152 11.37 -1.64 21.57
N ASP A 153 11.33 -2.59 20.66
CA ASP A 153 12.01 -3.89 20.81
C ASP A 153 13.54 -3.80 20.64
N GLY A 154 14.07 -2.60 20.38
CA GLY A 154 15.49 -2.32 20.17
C GLY A 154 15.94 -2.46 18.71
N SER A 155 15.05 -2.90 17.81
CA SER A 155 15.30 -2.88 16.37
C SER A 155 15.16 -1.47 15.79
N SER A 156 15.56 -1.32 14.53
CA SER A 156 15.39 -0.07 13.77
C SER A 156 14.84 -0.37 12.39
N ALA A 157 14.02 0.54 11.88
CA ALA A 157 13.55 0.54 10.50
C ALA A 157 14.23 1.66 9.71
N ASP A 158 14.58 1.37 8.46
CA ASP A 158 15.12 2.33 7.51
C ASP A 158 13.97 3.05 6.85
N TYR A 159 14.05 4.37 6.75
CA TYR A 159 12.95 5.22 6.33
C TYR A 159 13.40 6.28 5.32
N VAL A 160 12.63 6.41 4.24
CA VAL A 160 12.80 7.46 3.22
C VAL A 160 11.45 8.12 2.91
N ASP A 161 11.42 9.45 2.87
CA ASP A 161 10.25 10.26 2.54
C ASP A 161 10.42 10.87 1.13
N TYR A 162 9.65 10.36 0.17
CA TYR A 162 9.60 10.84 -1.22
C TYR A 162 8.39 11.76 -1.47
N ASP A 163 7.94 12.51 -0.45
CA ASP A 163 6.83 13.48 -0.48
C ASP A 163 5.44 12.84 -0.62
N PHE A 164 5.18 12.19 -1.76
CA PHE A 164 3.93 11.47 -2.04
C PHE A 164 4.00 9.97 -1.71
N ASN A 165 5.18 9.48 -1.32
CA ASN A 165 5.40 8.10 -0.91
C ASN A 165 6.39 8.04 0.26
N GLN A 166 6.07 7.27 1.29
CA GLN A 166 6.97 6.97 2.41
C GLN A 166 7.35 5.50 2.36
N ASN A 167 8.65 5.21 2.22
CA ASN A 167 9.18 3.86 2.14
C ASN A 167 9.84 3.50 3.46
N VAL A 168 9.47 2.36 4.02
CA VAL A 168 10.05 1.83 5.25
C VAL A 168 10.53 0.40 5.02
N THR A 169 11.77 0.12 5.40
CA THR A 169 12.33 -1.24 5.41
C THR A 169 12.60 -1.63 6.85
N TRP A 170 11.90 -2.64 7.34
CA TRP A 170 12.10 -3.15 8.69
C TRP A 170 12.39 -4.63 8.65
N LYS A 171 13.39 -5.08 9.40
CA LYS A 171 13.71 -6.50 9.53
C LYS A 171 13.27 -6.97 10.90
N ASP A 172 12.27 -7.85 10.93
CA ASP A 172 11.76 -8.41 12.18
C ASP A 172 12.87 -9.23 12.87
N PRO A 173 13.30 -8.84 14.08
CA PRO A 173 14.38 -9.52 14.77
C PRO A 173 14.03 -10.95 15.19
N GLU A 174 12.74 -11.27 15.34
CA GLU A 174 12.27 -12.59 15.78
C GLU A 174 12.23 -13.60 14.63
N THR A 175 11.66 -13.19 13.50
CA THR A 175 11.42 -14.08 12.34
C THR A 175 12.47 -13.95 11.24
N ASN A 176 13.29 -12.89 11.29
CA ASN A 176 14.27 -12.52 10.28
C ASN A 176 13.63 -12.21 8.90
N ILE A 177 12.31 -12.03 8.84
CA ILE A 177 11.58 -11.56 7.65
C ILE A 177 11.82 -10.06 7.48
N THR A 178 12.08 -9.64 6.23
CA THR A 178 12.16 -8.22 5.88
C THR A 178 10.77 -7.75 5.42
N TYR A 179 10.26 -6.70 6.04
CA TYR A 179 9.04 -6.02 5.66
C TYR A 179 9.40 -4.75 4.89
N LEU A 180 8.95 -4.68 3.64
CA LEU A 180 8.93 -3.44 2.86
C LEU A 180 7.55 -2.84 3.00
N ILE A 181 7.47 -1.63 3.53
CA ILE A 181 6.22 -0.93 3.80
C ILE A 181 6.22 0.33 2.95
N ASP A 182 5.30 0.40 1.99
CA ASP A 182 5.13 1.53 1.09
C ASP A 182 3.82 2.25 1.42
N ILE A 183 3.91 3.53 1.75
CA ILE A 183 2.75 4.37 2.10
C ILE A 183 2.58 5.43 1.01
N THR A 184 1.64 5.20 0.09
CA THR A 184 1.32 6.13 -0.99
C THR A 184 0.18 7.04 -0.61
N LEU A 185 0.36 8.35 -0.82
CA LEU A 185 -0.62 9.39 -0.52
C LEU A 185 -1.17 10.00 -1.83
N TYR A 186 -2.49 10.07 -1.95
CA TYR A 186 -3.15 10.53 -3.18
C TYR A 186 -3.57 12.01 -3.17
N ASP A 187 -3.58 12.69 -2.01
CA ASP A 187 -3.72 14.15 -1.90
C ASP A 187 -2.40 14.81 -1.46
N LYS A 188 -1.98 15.84 -2.22
CA LYS A 188 -0.71 16.56 -2.08
C LYS A 188 -0.79 17.75 -1.12
N GLU A 189 -1.97 18.28 -0.79
CA GLU A 189 -2.12 19.58 -0.09
C GLU A 189 -2.17 19.55 1.45
N ARG A 190 -1.46 18.61 2.09
CA ARG A 190 -1.33 18.40 3.56
C ARG A 190 -2.50 17.64 4.19
N LYS A 191 -2.18 16.45 4.75
CA LYS A 191 -2.59 15.94 6.10
C LYS A 191 -2.41 14.42 6.29
N GLY A 192 -2.04 13.68 5.25
CA GLY A 192 -1.99 12.21 5.30
C GLY A 192 -0.64 11.54 5.61
N ARG A 193 0.47 12.30 5.72
CA ARG A 193 1.79 11.69 5.99
C ARG A 193 1.84 11.13 7.41
N PHE A 194 2.36 9.92 7.53
CA PHE A 194 2.60 9.34 8.85
C PHE A 194 3.88 9.94 9.43
N SER A 195 3.80 10.36 10.68
CA SER A 195 4.98 10.69 11.46
C SER A 195 5.84 9.44 11.71
N GLU A 196 7.12 9.66 12.01
CA GLU A 196 8.03 8.58 12.40
C GLU A 196 7.49 7.79 13.62
N GLN A 197 6.78 8.48 14.53
CA GLN A 197 6.10 7.85 15.67
C GLN A 197 4.92 6.96 15.23
N GLU A 198 4.06 7.41 14.31
CA GLU A 198 2.96 6.59 13.79
C GLU A 198 3.47 5.35 13.06
N ILE A 199 4.56 5.49 12.30
CA ILE A 199 5.23 4.36 11.64
C ILE A 199 5.79 3.38 12.68
N ALA A 200 6.49 3.88 13.71
CA ALA A 200 7.01 3.06 14.78
C ALA A 200 5.89 2.30 15.51
N GLU A 201 4.82 3.00 15.91
CA GLU A 201 3.67 2.40 16.59
C GLU A 201 2.95 1.36 15.72
N MET A 202 2.88 1.60 14.40
CA MET A 202 2.36 0.62 13.45
C MET A 202 3.23 -0.64 13.45
N ILE A 203 4.56 -0.52 13.29
CA ILE A 203 5.50 -1.65 13.31
C ILE A 203 5.43 -2.40 14.64
N GLU A 204 5.43 -1.69 15.77
CA GLU A 204 5.30 -2.28 17.11
C GLU A 204 3.97 -3.03 17.32
N SER A 205 2.96 -2.71 16.52
CA SER A 205 1.66 -3.38 16.57
C SER A 205 1.63 -4.69 15.78
N PHE A 206 2.70 -5.04 15.05
CA PHE A 206 2.74 -6.25 14.23
C PHE A 206 2.58 -7.49 15.11
N LYS A 207 1.66 -8.37 14.71
CA LYS A 207 1.35 -9.62 15.41
C LYS A 207 1.21 -10.74 14.41
N TYR A 208 1.51 -11.96 14.84
CA TYR A 208 1.28 -13.16 14.05
C TYR A 208 -0.14 -13.20 13.50
N ILE A 209 -0.26 -13.53 12.22
CA ILE A 209 -1.56 -13.74 11.60
C ILE A 209 -2.17 -15.03 12.18
N LYS A 210 -3.45 -14.98 12.55
CA LYS A 210 -4.19 -16.11 13.15
C LYS A 210 -5.07 -16.80 12.13
#